data_AF-A0A519EAM8-F1
#
_entry.id   AF-A0A519EAM8-F1
#
_cell.length_a   1.000
_cell.length_b   1.000
_cell.length_c   1.000
_cell.angle_alpha   90.00
_cell.angle_beta   90.00
_cell.angle_gamma   90.00
#
_symmetry.space_group_name_H-M   'P 1'
#
loop_
_entity.id
_entity.type
_entity.pdbx_description
1 polymer ?
#
loop_
_entity_poly.entity_id
_entity_poly.type
_entity_poly.pdbx_seq_one_letter_code
_entity_poly.pdbx_strand_id
1 'polypeptide(L)'
;LNRNKKTVVFDLKTELGKEALRRMIKDTDVLSEGFRPSTMARLGFGYAAVSARNPCVVYASTSAFGQTGPYRDLPAHDLSYRL
;
A
#
# COMPACT_ATOMS: atom_id res chain seq x y z
N LEU A 1 -15.92 -9.16 2.02
CA LEU A 1 -14.67 -8.91 1.26
C LEU A 1 -13.46 -9.76 1.70
N ASN A 2 -13.46 -10.44 2.85
CA ASN A 2 -12.23 -11.05 3.40
C ASN A 2 -12.31 -12.55 3.72
N ARG A 3 -13.28 -13.28 3.15
CA ARG A 3 -13.33 -14.74 3.28
C ARG A 3 -12.04 -15.36 2.71
N ASN A 4 -11.51 -16.38 3.37
CA ASN A 4 -10.28 -17.13 3.02
C ASN A 4 -8.95 -16.35 3.11
N LYS A 5 -8.94 -15.10 3.57
CA LYS A 5 -7.68 -14.38 3.83
C LYS A 5 -7.11 -14.79 5.19
N LYS A 6 -5.79 -15.03 5.24
CA LYS A 6 -5.05 -15.10 6.51
C LYS A 6 -4.75 -13.68 6.97
N THR A 7 -4.96 -13.39 8.25
CA THR A 7 -4.78 -12.05 8.81
C THR A 7 -3.60 -12.06 9.78
N VAL A 8 -2.79 -11.02 9.68
CA VAL A 8 -1.72 -10.71 10.63
C VAL A 8 -1.73 -9.19 10.84
N VAL A 9 -1.40 -8.75 12.05
CA VAL A 9 -1.43 -7.33 12.44
C VAL A 9 0.00 -6.86 12.69
N PHE A 10 0.36 -5.73 12.09
CA PHE A 10 1.64 -5.06 12.30
C PHE A 10 1.42 -3.58 12.56
N ASP A 11 2.18 -3.00 13.49
CA ASP A 11 2.30 -1.55 13.61
C ASP A 11 3.48 -1.05 12.77
N LEU A 12 3.17 -0.49 11.60
CA LEU A 12 4.17 0.04 10.66
C LEU A 12 4.82 1.36 11.14
N LYS A 13 4.44 1.89 12.30
CA LYS A 13 5.15 2.99 12.96
C LYS A 13 6.33 2.50 13.82
N THR A 14 6.38 1.21 14.13
CA THR A 14 7.47 0.58 14.89
C THR A 14 8.46 -0.11 13.96
N GLU A 15 9.74 -0.12 14.31
CA GLU A 15 10.73 -0.84 13.49
C GLU A 15 10.48 -2.35 13.44
N LEU A 16 9.95 -2.93 14.53
CA LEU A 16 9.56 -4.33 14.56
C LEU A 16 8.47 -4.65 13.53
N GLY A 17 7.41 -3.84 13.49
CA GLY A 17 6.32 -4.03 12.52
C GLY A 17 6.77 -3.79 11.08
N LYS A 18 7.65 -2.80 10.85
CA LYS A 18 8.26 -2.61 9.53
C LYS A 18 9.11 -3.81 9.12
N GLU A 19 9.94 -4.33 10.02
CA GLU A 19 10.79 -5.49 9.73
C GLU A 19 9.97 -6.74 9.41
N ALA A 20 8.88 -6.99 10.14
CA ALA A 20 7.97 -8.08 9.83
C ALA A 20 7.38 -7.98 8.41
N LEU A 21 6.92 -6.79 8.00
CA LEU A 21 6.41 -6.58 6.65
C LEU A 21 7.52 -6.72 5.58
N ARG A 22 8.74 -6.21 5.84
CA ARG A 22 9.88 -6.35 4.91
C ARG A 22 10.20 -7.82 4.63
N ARG A 23 10.11 -8.69 5.63
CA ARG A 23 10.32 -10.14 5.47
C ARG A 23 9.25 -10.77 4.57
N MET A 24 7.98 -10.41 4.76
CA MET A 24 6.90 -10.91 3.92
C MET A 24 7.03 -10.47 2.47
N ILE A 25 7.44 -9.21 2.23
CA ILE A 25 7.60 -8.64 0.88
C ILE A 25 8.56 -9.45 0.01
N LYS A 26 9.60 -10.05 0.60
CA LYS A 26 10.61 -10.81 -0.13
C LYS A 26 10.01 -11.93 -0.99
N ASP A 27 8.98 -12.59 -0.48
CA ASP A 27 8.37 -13.76 -1.09
C ASP A 27 6.92 -13.48 -1.57
N THR A 28 6.56 -12.20 -1.71
CA THR A 28 5.23 -11.76 -2.13
C THR A 28 5.19 -11.52 -3.63
N ASP A 29 4.27 -12.18 -4.34
CA ASP A 29 4.05 -11.92 -5.77
C ASP A 29 3.32 -10.59 -5.99
N VAL A 30 2.34 -10.27 -5.15
CA VAL A 30 1.48 -9.09 -5.29
C VAL A 30 1.32 -8.36 -3.95
N LEU A 31 1.66 -7.07 -3.93
CA LEU A 31 1.33 -6.16 -2.83
C LEU A 31 0.20 -5.23 -3.29
N SER A 32 -0.96 -5.31 -2.63
CA SER A 32 -2.09 -4.42 -2.88
C SER A 32 -2.34 -3.52 -1.66
N GLU A 33 -2.49 -2.22 -1.91
CA GLU A 33 -2.76 -1.23 -0.88
C GLU A 33 -3.78 -0.18 -1.36
N GLY A 34 -4.51 0.38 -0.39
CA GLY A 34 -5.61 1.31 -0.60
C GLY A 34 -5.49 2.61 0.21
N PHE A 35 -4.27 2.98 0.61
CA PHE A 35 -4.04 4.20 1.38
C PHE A 35 -4.11 5.45 0.50
N ARG A 36 -4.21 6.62 1.15
CA ARG A 36 -4.03 7.90 0.44
C ARG A 36 -2.65 7.95 -0.22
N PRO A 37 -2.50 8.65 -1.36
CA PRO A 37 -1.21 8.81 -2.01
C PRO A 37 -0.11 9.22 -1.04
N SER A 38 1.11 8.75 -1.30
CA SER A 38 2.31 8.97 -0.47
C SER A 38 2.33 8.32 0.92
N THR A 39 1.22 7.77 1.43
CA THR A 39 1.18 7.15 2.78
C THR A 39 2.18 6.01 2.91
N MET A 40 2.13 5.05 1.97
CA MET A 40 3.06 3.91 1.97
C MET A 40 4.51 4.34 1.76
N ALA A 41 4.76 5.36 0.94
CA ALA A 41 6.10 5.92 0.77
C ALA A 41 6.65 6.49 2.09
N ARG A 42 5.84 7.25 2.84
CA ARG A 42 6.21 7.78 4.17
C ARG A 42 6.45 6.69 5.21
N LEU A 43 5.75 5.55 5.10
CA LEU A 43 5.98 4.38 5.95
C LEU A 43 7.22 3.55 5.52
N GLY A 44 7.85 3.88 4.39
CA GLY A 44 9.02 3.17 3.86
C GLY A 44 8.69 1.98 2.95
N PHE A 45 7.45 1.89 2.46
CA PHE A 45 6.91 0.79 1.65
C PHE A 45 6.24 1.28 0.36
N GLY A 46 6.66 2.44 -0.16
CA GLY A 46 6.31 2.85 -1.51
C GLY A 46 6.94 1.93 -2.57
N TYR A 47 6.45 1.99 -3.80
CA TYR A 47 6.89 1.10 -4.89
C TYR A 47 8.41 0.98 -5.01
N ALA A 48 9.15 2.10 -5.00
CA ALA A 48 10.62 2.07 -5.11
C ALA A 48 11.28 1.26 -3.98
N ALA A 49 10.81 1.39 -2.74
CA ALA A 49 11.37 0.66 -1.60
C ALA A 49 11.02 -0.83 -1.61
N VAL A 50 9.83 -1.18 -2.12
CA VAL A 50 9.38 -2.57 -2.23
C VAL A 50 10.05 -3.28 -3.41
N SER A 51 10.08 -2.67 -4.59
CA SER A 51 10.73 -3.22 -5.79
C SER A 51 12.25 -3.38 -5.62
N ALA A 52 12.90 -2.48 -4.88
CA ALA A 52 14.32 -2.65 -4.53
C ALA A 52 14.59 -3.91 -3.68
N ARG A 53 13.59 -4.39 -2.92
CA ARG A 53 13.69 -5.60 -2.09
C ARG A 53 13.22 -6.86 -2.81
N ASN A 54 12.21 -6.71 -3.65
CA ASN A 54 11.65 -7.78 -4.47
C ASN A 54 11.36 -7.23 -5.88
N PRO A 55 12.30 -7.37 -6.83
CA PRO A 55 12.14 -6.85 -8.20
C PRO A 55 11.01 -7.52 -9.00
N CYS A 56 10.55 -8.70 -8.59
CA CYS A 56 9.48 -9.45 -9.26
C CYS A 56 8.08 -9.04 -8.78
N VAL A 57 7.97 -8.17 -7.77
CA VAL A 57 6.70 -7.79 -7.16
C VAL A 57 5.80 -7.03 -8.15
N VAL A 58 4.51 -7.40 -8.17
CA VAL A 58 3.46 -6.56 -8.74
C VAL A 58 2.91 -5.66 -7.62
N TYR A 59 3.04 -4.35 -7.78
CA TYR A 59 2.58 -3.36 -6.80
C TYR A 59 1.29 -2.67 -7.28
N ALA A 60 0.17 -2.96 -6.62
CA ALA A 60 -1.13 -2.40 -6.95
C ALA A 60 -1.55 -1.35 -5.91
N SER A 61 -1.49 -0.08 -6.30
CA SER A 61 -1.88 1.07 -5.47
C SER A 61 -3.23 1.61 -5.92
N THR A 62 -4.22 1.61 -5.02
CA THR A 62 -5.57 2.11 -5.32
C THR A 62 -5.88 3.32 -4.45
N SER A 63 -6.17 4.45 -5.08
CA SER A 63 -6.67 5.66 -4.42
C SER A 63 -7.83 6.23 -5.24
N ALA A 64 -8.56 7.18 -4.66
CA ALA A 64 -9.77 7.70 -5.28
C ALA A 64 -9.53 8.38 -6.63
N PHE A 65 -8.60 9.32 -6.67
CA PHE A 65 -8.31 10.10 -7.88
C PHE A 65 -6.95 9.73 -8.49
N GLY A 66 -6.43 8.54 -8.17
CA GLY A 66 -5.12 8.08 -8.60
C GLY A 66 -3.95 8.66 -7.78
N GLN A 67 -2.74 8.28 -8.19
CA GLN A 67 -1.49 8.66 -7.50
C GLN A 67 -0.92 10.00 -8.00
N THR A 68 -1.51 10.56 -9.06
CA THR A 68 -1.05 11.76 -9.77
C THR A 68 -2.23 12.66 -10.12
N GLY A 69 -1.95 13.89 -10.56
CA GLY A 69 -2.97 14.86 -10.94
C GLY A 69 -3.45 15.75 -9.79
N PRO A 70 -4.28 16.78 -10.09
CA PRO A 70 -4.66 17.83 -9.15
C PRO A 70 -5.56 17.34 -8.00
N TYR A 71 -6.22 16.20 -8.19
CA TYR A 71 -7.19 15.66 -7.23
C TYR A 71 -6.62 14.55 -6.34
N ARG A 72 -5.36 14.15 -6.54
CA ARG A 72 -4.77 12.99 -5.83
C ARG A 72 -4.87 13.09 -4.30
N ASP A 73 -4.81 14.31 -3.76
CA ASP A 73 -4.79 14.58 -2.33
C ASP A 73 -6.21 14.91 -1.78
N LEU A 74 -7.25 14.90 -2.62
CA LEU A 74 -8.62 15.15 -2.18
C LEU A 74 -9.15 13.98 -1.34
N PRO A 75 -9.83 14.27 -0.22
CA PRO A 75 -10.54 13.24 0.53
C PRO A 75 -11.72 12.74 -0.30
N ALA A 76 -11.88 11.42 -0.37
CA ALA A 76 -12.96 10.80 -1.11
C ALA A 76 -13.46 9.53 -0.44
N HIS A 77 -14.76 9.33 -0.58
CA HIS A 77 -15.48 8.10 -0.29
C HIS A 77 -16.21 7.66 -1.56
N ASP A 78 -16.94 6.55 -1.50
CA ASP A 78 -17.70 6.01 -2.64
C ASP A 78 -18.68 7.03 -3.26
N LEU A 79 -19.28 7.89 -2.43
CA LEU A 79 -20.17 8.95 -2.90
C LEU A 79 -19.45 10.06 -3.67
N SER A 80 -18.14 10.22 -3.48
CA SER A 80 -17.33 11.27 -4.11
C SER A 80 -17.09 11.05 -5.60
N TYR A 81 -17.32 9.83 -6.12
CA TYR A 81 -17.16 9.53 -7.55
C TYR A 81 -18.41 9.88 -8.38
N ARG A 82 -19.49 10.30 -7.74
CA ARG A 82 -20.71 10.78 -8.40
C ARG A 82 -20.54 12.28 -8.69
N LEU A 83 -19.64 12.59 -9.62
CA LEU A 83 -19.63 13.89 -10.29
C LEU A 83 -20.65 13.89 -11.42
#